data_AF-A0A2K8TA66-F1
#
_entry.id   AF-A0A2K8TA66-F1
#
_cell.length_a   1.000
_cell.length_b   1.000
_cell.length_c   1.000
_cell.angle_alpha   90.00
_cell.angle_beta   90.00
_cell.angle_gamma   90.00
#
_symmetry.space_group_name_H-M   'P 1'
#
loop_
_entity.id
_entity.type
_entity.pdbx_description
1 polymer ?
#
loop_
_entity_poly.entity_id
_entity_poly.type
_entity_poly.pdbx_seq_one_letter_code
_entity_poly.pdbx_strand_id
1 'polypeptide(L)'
;MSHFSTVKTKLTNRECLVQALQDLKLNPQVDETAQSLKGYYGGEQGQSAEIIVSGRTIKARADIGFKWNQSSGVYEVIHDSYETCC
;
A
#
# COMPACT_ATOMS: atom_id res chain seq x y z
N MET A 1 6.94 32.38 2.33
CA MET A 1 8.10 31.49 2.08
C MET A 1 7.70 30.09 2.53
N SER A 2 7.49 29.14 1.59
CA SER A 2 7.10 27.78 1.93
C SER A 2 8.34 26.96 2.28
N HIS A 3 8.44 26.50 3.52
CA HIS A 3 9.46 25.57 3.98
C HIS A 3 8.99 24.15 3.68
N PHE A 4 9.29 23.65 2.47
CA PHE A 4 8.99 22.27 2.10
C PHE A 4 9.97 21.33 2.81
N SER A 5 9.56 20.77 3.94
CA SER A 5 10.27 19.68 4.61
C SER A 5 9.86 18.35 4.00
N THR A 6 10.74 17.71 3.25
CA THR A 6 10.52 16.37 2.71
C THR A 6 10.69 15.34 3.83
N VAL A 7 9.59 14.92 4.44
CA VAL A 7 9.61 13.80 5.39
C VAL A 7 9.82 12.51 4.59
N LYS A 8 10.99 11.89 4.73
CA LYS A 8 11.24 10.54 4.19
C LYS A 8 10.67 9.51 5.17
N THR A 9 9.38 9.20 5.01
CA THR A 9 8.72 8.18 5.82
C THR A 9 9.22 6.80 5.39
N LYS A 10 9.90 6.09 6.30
CA LYS A 10 10.25 4.68 6.12
C LYS A 10 9.23 3.83 6.84
N LEU A 11 8.53 2.99 6.11
CA LEU A 11 7.59 2.03 6.68
C LEU A 11 8.40 0.79 7.09
N THR A 12 8.88 0.74 8.33
CA THR A 12 9.64 -0.40 8.85
C THR A 12 8.82 -1.28 9.81
N ASN A 13 7.82 -0.69 10.46
CA ASN A 13 7.01 -1.36 11.47
C ASN A 13 5.62 -1.69 10.89
N ARG A 14 5.34 -2.99 10.79
CA ARG A 14 4.04 -3.54 10.35
C ARG A 14 2.89 -3.01 11.19
N GLU A 15 3.01 -3.05 12.51
CA GLU A 15 1.94 -2.65 13.44
C GLU A 15 1.62 -1.16 13.30
N CYS A 16 2.65 -0.30 13.25
CA CYS A 16 2.44 1.14 13.06
C CYS A 16 1.77 1.44 11.71
N LEU A 17 2.14 0.74 10.64
CA LEU A 17 1.53 0.90 9.32
C LEU A 17 0.05 0.48 9.35
N VAL A 18 -0.24 -0.69 9.94
CA VAL A 18 -1.62 -1.19 10.07
C VAL A 18 -2.48 -0.23 10.90
N GLN A 19 -1.95 0.25 12.04
CA GLN A 19 -2.64 1.20 12.90
C GLN A 19 -2.95 2.51 12.14
N ALA A 20 -1.97 3.07 11.43
CA ALA A 20 -2.18 4.30 10.66
C ALA A 20 -3.25 4.11 9.56
N LEU A 21 -3.25 2.97 8.87
CA LEU A 21 -4.26 2.64 7.86
C LEU A 21 -5.65 2.45 8.49
N GLN A 22 -5.75 1.87 9.69
CA GLN A 22 -6.99 1.76 10.45
C GLN A 22 -7.51 3.12 10.93
N ASP A 23 -6.62 3.99 11.41
CA ASP A 23 -6.95 5.36 11.84
C ASP A 23 -7.51 6.18 10.66
N LEU A 24 -7.01 5.93 9.45
CA LEU A 24 -7.53 6.48 8.19
C LEU A 24 -8.81 5.80 7.69
N LYS A 25 -9.36 4.83 8.44
CA LYS A 25 -10.54 4.03 8.11
C LYS A 25 -10.40 3.23 6.80
N LEU A 26 -9.17 2.86 6.46
CA LEU A 26 -8.85 2.14 5.22
C LEU A 26 -9.03 0.63 5.33
N ASN A 27 -9.20 0.11 6.55
CA ASN A 27 -9.40 -1.31 6.86
C ASN A 27 -8.43 -2.22 6.10
N PRO A 28 -7.11 -2.12 6.36
CA PRO A 28 -6.13 -2.96 5.70
C PRO A 28 -6.36 -4.43 6.04
N GLN A 29 -6.29 -5.29 5.02
CA GLN A 29 -6.14 -6.72 5.19
C GLN A 29 -4.67 -7.02 5.44
N VAL A 30 -4.39 -7.78 6.49
CA VAL A 30 -3.02 -8.03 6.96
C VAL A 30 -2.83 -9.53 7.05
N ASP A 31 -2.14 -10.09 6.08
CA ASP A 31 -1.89 -11.52 5.97
C ASP A 31 -0.45 -11.85 6.40
N GLU A 32 -0.21 -13.09 6.81
CA GLU A 32 1.15 -13.59 7.09
C GLU A 32 1.90 -13.93 5.81
N THR A 33 1.16 -14.27 4.75
CA THR A 33 1.69 -14.61 3.44
C THR A 33 1.24 -13.58 2.42
N ALA A 34 2.14 -13.19 1.51
CA ALA A 34 1.83 -12.21 0.49
C ALA A 34 0.67 -12.70 -0.40
N GLN A 35 -0.45 -11.98 -0.36
CA GLN A 35 -1.64 -12.25 -1.15
C GLN A 35 -1.60 -11.43 -2.45
N SER A 36 -2.21 -11.94 -3.52
CA SER A 36 -2.29 -11.25 -4.80
C SER A 36 -3.10 -9.95 -4.70
N LEU A 37 -2.59 -8.89 -5.33
CA LEU A 37 -3.28 -7.61 -5.44
C LEU A 37 -4.24 -7.59 -6.63
N LYS A 38 -5.41 -6.96 -6.46
CA LYS A 38 -6.33 -6.71 -7.59
C LYS A 38 -5.93 -5.40 -8.27
N GLY A 39 -5.45 -5.51 -9.51
CA GLY A 39 -5.16 -4.35 -10.35
C GLY A 39 -6.41 -3.70 -10.94
N TYR A 40 -6.22 -2.56 -11.60
CA TYR A 40 -7.28 -1.75 -12.19
C TYR A 40 -8.18 -2.53 -13.18
N TYR A 41 -7.59 -3.45 -13.96
CA TYR A 41 -8.31 -4.31 -14.92
C TYR A 41 -8.82 -5.62 -14.30
N GLY A 42 -8.76 -5.78 -12.97
CA GLY A 42 -9.09 -7.02 -12.28
C GLY A 42 -8.04 -8.12 -12.44
N GLY A 43 -6.93 -7.84 -13.13
CA GLY A 43 -5.80 -8.74 -13.25
C GLY A 43 -4.88 -8.66 -12.04
N GLU A 44 -4.47 -9.82 -11.55
CA GLU A 44 -3.31 -9.95 -10.67
C GLU A 44 -2.07 -9.81 -11.58
N GLN A 45 -1.47 -8.62 -11.67
CA GLN A 45 -0.27 -8.39 -12.50
C GLN A 45 0.99 -9.08 -11.92
N GLY A 46 0.82 -10.26 -11.30
CA GLY A 46 1.86 -10.98 -10.57
C GLY A 46 2.35 -10.25 -9.31
N GLN A 47 1.62 -9.23 -8.86
CA GLN A 47 2.00 -8.46 -7.68
C GLN A 47 1.30 -9.03 -6.44
N SER A 48 2.08 -9.25 -5.39
CA SER A 48 1.58 -9.73 -4.10
C SER A 48 2.15 -8.90 -2.95
N ALA A 49 1.35 -8.76 -1.91
CA ALA A 49 1.66 -7.96 -0.73
C ALA A 49 1.10 -8.60 0.54
N GLU A 50 1.76 -8.36 1.67
CA GLU A 50 1.34 -8.86 2.99
C GLU A 50 0.24 -7.98 3.59
N ILE A 51 0.24 -6.69 3.23
CA ILE A 51 -0.76 -5.72 3.69
C ILE A 51 -1.46 -5.18 2.46
N ILE A 52 -2.77 -5.36 2.38
CA ILE A 52 -3.58 -4.95 1.24
C ILE A 52 -4.64 -3.98 1.72
N VAL A 53 -4.67 -2.81 1.10
CA VAL A 53 -5.75 -1.83 1.26
C VAL A 53 -6.61 -1.91 0.02
N SER A 54 -7.89 -2.23 0.20
CA SER A 54 -8.78 -2.30 -0.94
C SER A 54 -8.98 -0.91 -1.56
N GLY A 55 -8.86 -0.83 -2.88
CA GLY A 55 -9.09 0.41 -3.62
C GLY A 55 -10.47 0.99 -3.33
N ARG A 56 -11.44 0.11 -3.08
CA ARG A 56 -12.83 0.47 -2.75
C ARG A 56 -12.92 1.42 -1.56
N THR A 57 -11.99 1.31 -0.59
CA THR A 57 -11.98 2.19 0.60
C THR A 57 -11.44 3.58 0.31
N ILE A 58 -10.55 3.72 -0.67
CA ILE A 58 -9.95 5.00 -1.09
C ILE A 58 -10.58 5.58 -2.36
N LYS A 59 -11.71 5.02 -2.83
CA LYS A 59 -12.33 5.33 -4.14
C LYS A 59 -11.41 5.08 -5.34
N ALA A 60 -10.43 4.20 -5.18
CA ALA A 60 -9.62 3.65 -6.26
C ALA A 60 -10.28 2.38 -6.82
N ARG A 61 -10.01 2.06 -8.08
CA ARG A 61 -10.39 0.77 -8.71
C ARG A 61 -9.36 -0.32 -8.41
N ALA A 62 -8.09 0.03 -8.26
CA ALA A 62 -7.01 -0.89 -7.90
C ALA A 62 -6.73 -0.90 -6.39
N ASP A 63 -6.32 -2.06 -5.88
CA ASP A 63 -5.86 -2.21 -4.51
C ASP A 63 -4.43 -1.66 -4.34
N ILE A 64 -4.12 -1.20 -3.13
CA ILE A 64 -2.76 -0.80 -2.73
C ILE A 64 -2.18 -1.91 -1.86
N GLY A 65 -1.00 -2.39 -2.23
CA GLY A 65 -0.23 -3.36 -1.45
C GLY A 65 0.97 -2.75 -0.76
N PHE A 66 1.32 -3.28 0.40
CA PHE A 66 2.62 -3.07 1.03
C PHE A 66 3.35 -4.40 1.14
N LYS A 67 4.53 -4.48 0.53
CA LYS A 67 5.37 -5.67 0.50
C LYS A 67 6.66 -5.43 1.26
N TRP A 68 7.02 -6.33 2.17
CA TRP A 68 8.29 -6.22 2.88
C TRP A 68 9.46 -6.47 1.92
N ASN A 69 10.35 -5.48 1.77
CA ASN A 69 11.59 -5.66 1.05
C ASN A 69 12.73 -5.94 2.05
N GLN A 70 13.21 -7.18 2.05
CA GLN A 70 14.29 -7.64 2.91
C GLN A 70 15.63 -6.94 2.62
N SER A 71 15.88 -6.51 1.38
CA SER A 71 17.13 -5.86 0.98
C SER A 71 17.22 -4.41 1.47
N SER A 72 16.11 -3.68 1.48
CA SER A 72 16.04 -2.30 1.94
C SER A 72 15.56 -2.17 3.39
N GLY A 73 15.01 -3.25 3.96
CA GLY A 73 14.47 -3.28 5.33
C GLY A 73 13.26 -2.37 5.51
N VAL A 74 12.50 -2.13 4.44
CA VAL A 74 11.30 -1.27 4.43
C VAL A 74 10.18 -1.93 3.63
N TYR A 75 8.94 -1.59 3.97
CA TYR A 75 7.77 -1.91 3.16
C TYR A 75 7.76 -1.04 1.90
N GLU A 76 7.74 -1.69 0.75
CA GLU A 76 7.52 -1.06 -0.55
C GLU A 76 6.03 -0.97 -0.84
N VAL A 77 5.60 0.19 -1.34
CA VAL A 77 4.22 0.43 -1.74
C VAL A 77 4.05 0.01 -3.19
N ILE A 78 3.13 -0.92 -3.42
CA ILE A 78 2.70 -1.36 -4.74
C ILE A 78 1.33 -0.74 -4.99
N HIS A 79 1.22 0.09 -6.01
CA HIS A 79 -0.05 0.66 -6.45
C HIS A 79 -0.10 0.68 -7.98
N ASP A 80 -1.30 0.65 -8.54
CA ASP A 80 -1.50 0.77 -9.98
C ASP A 80 -1.28 2.23 -10.42
N SER A 81 -0.47 2.45 -11.44
CA SER A 81 -0.16 3.80 -11.97
C SER A 81 -1.28 4.37 -12.87
N TYR A 82 -2.20 3.54 -13.37
CA TYR A 82 -3.34 4.01 -14.17
C TYR A 82 -4.41 4.72 -13.32
N GLU A 83 -4.40 4.52 -12.00
CA GLU A 83 -5.21 5.30 -11.03
C GLU A 83 -4.78 6.78 -10.95
N THR A 84 -3.52 7.08 -11.27
CA THR A 84 -2.94 8.43 -11.11
C THR A 84 -3.01 9.31 -12.37
N CYS A 85 -3.53 8.80 -13.49
CA CYS A 85 -3.76 9.61 -14.69
C CYS A 85 -5.12 10.33 -14.59
N CYS A 86 -5.10 11.56 -14.08
CA CYS A 86 -6.10 12.59 -14.36
C CYS A 86 -5.46 13.66 -15.24
#